data_AF-A0A2V8WX54-F1
#
_entry.id   AF-A0A2V8WX54-F1
#
_cell.length_a   1.000
_cell.length_b   1.000
_cell.length_c   1.000
_cell.angle_alpha   90.00
_cell.angle_beta   90.00
_cell.angle_gamma   90.00
#
_symmetry.space_group_name_H-M   'P 1'
#
loop_
_entity.id
_entity.type
_entity.pdbx_description
1 polymer ?
#
loop_
_entity_poly.entity_id
_entity_poly.type
_entity_poly.pdbx_seq_one_letter_code
_entity_poly.pdbx_strand_id
1 'polypeptide(L)'
;MAASPEDAAYQALAFVEDIIEKQNLGIELYGFGPYYGDESSFAVVNSEPRQERNRKSQEAMLKRMLKPALKLESVPYPQPINCVELLFAAMTVYRDSQLKPWGGIIGKARDARSSVVRSGRGTVLIEQARREDGFTTWYYSRNVSEDADFESVWKHRYGPPHGTVVRGTDSHKLVNVGVHIDKFAANFAPGLHPKPGTSGISALNTVPFALGAADWGYHTFIFSCGSVYEAHWADKPNQKVFEKTSFAEFSKSWTSGVIGAAPGQW
;
A
#
# COMPACT_ATOMS: atom_id res chain seq x y z
N MET A 1 -25.33 8.79 11.13
CA MET A 1 -24.36 9.78 11.66
C MET A 1 -22.99 9.43 11.10
N ALA A 2 -22.15 10.42 10.80
CA ALA A 2 -20.77 10.14 10.36
C ALA A 2 -19.98 9.48 11.51
N ALA A 3 -19.17 8.48 11.18
CA ALA A 3 -18.29 7.83 12.14
C ALA A 3 -17.18 8.79 12.58
N SER A 4 -16.65 8.62 13.81
CA SER A 4 -15.44 9.33 14.22
C SER A 4 -14.21 8.87 13.41
N PRO A 5 -13.11 9.63 13.38
CA PRO A 5 -11.86 9.18 12.76
C PRO A 5 -11.35 7.85 13.28
N GLU A 6 -11.55 7.59 14.56
CA GLU A 6 -11.16 6.36 15.24
C GLU A 6 -12.08 5.19 14.82
N ASP A 7 -13.40 5.38 14.80
CA ASP A 7 -14.34 4.35 14.33
C ASP A 7 -14.10 4.00 12.85
N ALA A 8 -13.80 4.99 12.02
CA ALA A 8 -13.47 4.81 10.62
C ALA A 8 -12.16 4.03 10.42
N ALA A 9 -11.15 4.27 11.26
CA ALA A 9 -9.91 3.53 11.29
C ALA A 9 -10.15 2.03 11.60
N TYR A 10 -10.98 1.73 12.60
CA TYR A 10 -11.31 0.35 12.94
C TYR A 10 -12.09 -0.36 11.82
N GLN A 11 -13.02 0.31 11.16
CA GLN A 11 -13.76 -0.26 10.02
C GLN A 11 -12.85 -0.55 8.82
N ALA A 12 -11.93 0.37 8.50
CA ALA A 12 -10.96 0.18 7.42
C ALA A 12 -10.03 -1.01 7.71
N LEU A 13 -9.59 -1.17 8.96
CA LEU A 13 -8.77 -2.31 9.37
C LEU A 13 -9.55 -3.63 9.30
N ALA A 14 -10.78 -3.66 9.82
CA ALA A 14 -11.63 -4.85 9.78
C ALA A 14 -11.87 -5.33 8.33
N PHE A 15 -12.05 -4.40 7.40
CA PHE A 15 -12.14 -4.70 5.97
C PHE A 15 -10.85 -5.35 5.43
N VAL A 16 -9.68 -4.83 5.79
CA VAL A 16 -8.39 -5.42 5.37
C VAL A 16 -8.24 -6.83 5.93
N GLU A 17 -8.58 -7.05 7.20
CA GLU A 17 -8.47 -8.36 7.84
C GLU A 17 -9.47 -9.37 7.24
N ASP A 18 -10.71 -8.95 6.94
CA ASP A 18 -11.72 -9.78 6.28
C ASP A 18 -11.27 -10.19 4.86
N ILE A 19 -10.70 -9.26 4.07
CA ILE A 19 -10.11 -9.59 2.77
C ILE A 19 -9.03 -10.67 2.92
N ILE A 20 -8.13 -10.51 3.88
CA ILE A 20 -7.02 -11.44 4.12
C ILE A 20 -7.56 -12.82 4.53
N GLU A 21 -8.55 -12.85 5.43
CA GLU A 21 -9.17 -14.08 5.89
C GLU A 21 -9.89 -14.81 4.74
N LYS A 22 -10.76 -14.10 4.00
CA LYS A 22 -11.48 -14.68 2.86
C LYS A 22 -10.54 -15.17 1.76
N GLN A 23 -9.42 -14.49 1.54
CA GLN A 23 -8.36 -14.95 0.65
C GLN A 23 -7.71 -16.25 1.12
N ASN A 24 -7.29 -16.29 2.39
CA ASN A 24 -6.68 -17.49 2.96
C ASN A 24 -7.63 -18.70 2.97
N LEU A 25 -8.95 -18.44 3.05
CA LEU A 25 -9.98 -19.48 2.97
C LEU A 25 -10.31 -19.91 1.53
N GLY A 26 -9.76 -19.22 0.52
CA GLY A 26 -10.02 -19.41 -0.91
C GLY A 26 -11.45 -19.01 -1.32
N ILE A 27 -12.08 -18.10 -0.55
CA ILE A 27 -13.48 -17.67 -0.72
C ILE A 27 -13.56 -16.45 -1.63
N GLU A 28 -12.66 -15.49 -1.45
CA GLU A 28 -12.43 -14.40 -2.40
C GLU A 28 -11.17 -14.74 -3.18
N LEU A 29 -11.25 -14.82 -4.52
CA LEU A 29 -10.10 -15.11 -5.38
C LEU A 29 -9.37 -13.82 -5.80
N TYR A 30 -8.99 -12.98 -4.85
CA TYR A 30 -8.00 -11.94 -5.13
C TYR A 30 -6.64 -12.58 -5.47
N GLY A 31 -6.23 -12.54 -6.74
CA GLY A 31 -4.99 -13.18 -7.19
C GLY A 31 -5.17 -14.54 -7.89
N PHE A 32 -6.39 -14.88 -8.32
CA PHE A 32 -6.62 -16.04 -9.18
C PHE A 32 -7.40 -15.69 -10.45
N GLY A 33 -6.69 -15.29 -11.50
CA GLY A 33 -7.18 -15.29 -12.89
C GLY A 33 -6.45 -14.30 -13.80
N PRO A 34 -6.94 -14.09 -15.04
CA PRO A 34 -6.10 -13.68 -16.18
C PRO A 34 -5.67 -12.20 -16.21
N TYR A 35 -5.95 -11.42 -15.17
CA TYR A 35 -5.79 -9.98 -15.17
C TYR A 35 -4.91 -9.59 -14.01
N TYR A 36 -3.64 -9.73 -14.30
CA TYR A 36 -2.55 -9.22 -13.53
C TYR A 36 -2.46 -7.72 -13.83
N GLY A 37 -2.28 -6.87 -12.82
CA GLY A 37 -2.04 -5.44 -13.06
C GLY A 37 -0.78 -5.19 -13.90
N ASP A 38 -0.69 -3.96 -14.41
CA ASP A 38 0.04 -3.50 -15.61
C ASP A 38 1.50 -3.94 -15.83
N GLU A 39 2.18 -4.54 -14.84
CA GLU A 39 3.62 -4.87 -14.90
C GLU A 39 3.97 -6.35 -14.60
N SER A 40 2.99 -7.22 -14.33
CA SER A 40 3.30 -8.65 -14.19
C SER A 40 3.72 -9.26 -15.53
N SER A 41 4.70 -10.17 -15.52
CA SER A 41 5.05 -10.99 -16.70
C SER A 41 3.87 -11.83 -17.23
N PHE A 42 2.79 -11.96 -16.44
CA PHE A 42 1.54 -12.58 -16.83
C PHE A 42 0.43 -11.58 -17.24
N ALA A 43 0.62 -10.27 -17.02
CA ALA A 43 -0.33 -9.18 -17.37
C ALA A 43 -0.36 -8.86 -18.86
N VAL A 44 0.61 -9.34 -19.63
CA VAL A 44 0.74 -9.06 -21.06
C VAL A 44 -0.32 -9.85 -21.83
N VAL A 45 -1.57 -9.39 -21.74
CA VAL A 45 -2.64 -9.75 -22.65
C VAL A 45 -2.50 -8.83 -23.84
N ASN A 46 -1.78 -9.26 -24.87
CA ASN A 46 -2.01 -8.85 -26.26
C ASN A 46 -1.40 -9.87 -27.24
N SER A 47 -2.30 -10.62 -27.89
CA SER A 47 -2.26 -11.15 -29.28
C SER A 47 -1.22 -12.19 -29.79
N GLU A 48 -0.55 -13.02 -29.00
CA GLU A 48 0.39 -14.05 -29.55
C GLU A 48 0.12 -15.53 -29.18
N PRO A 49 0.43 -16.51 -30.07
CA PRO A 49 0.20 -17.96 -29.88
C PRO A 49 0.87 -18.62 -28.66
N ARG A 50 1.90 -17.99 -28.07
CA ARG A 50 2.49 -18.43 -26.78
C ARG A 50 1.48 -18.31 -25.63
N GLN A 51 0.44 -17.48 -25.76
CA GLN A 51 -0.54 -17.16 -24.71
C GLN A 51 -1.61 -18.25 -24.49
N GLU A 52 -1.99 -19.03 -25.51
CA GLU A 52 -3.03 -20.09 -25.34
C GLU A 52 -2.53 -21.26 -24.47
N ARG A 53 -1.22 -21.56 -24.49
CA ARG A 53 -0.62 -22.55 -23.59
C ARG A 53 -0.60 -22.05 -22.15
N ASN A 54 -0.31 -20.76 -21.94
CA ASN A 54 -0.36 -20.14 -20.62
C ASN A 54 -1.80 -20.15 -20.09
N ARG A 55 -2.79 -19.83 -20.92
CA ARG A 55 -4.22 -19.89 -20.59
C ARG A 55 -4.67 -21.29 -20.17
N LYS A 56 -4.33 -22.33 -20.94
CA LYS A 56 -4.68 -23.72 -20.61
C LYS A 56 -3.99 -24.24 -19.35
N SER A 57 -2.73 -23.83 -19.12
CA SER A 57 -1.99 -24.15 -17.90
C SER A 57 -2.62 -23.46 -16.67
N GLN A 58 -3.02 -22.20 -16.81
CA GLN A 58 -3.74 -21.42 -15.80
C GLN A 58 -5.09 -22.06 -15.46
N GLU A 59 -5.92 -22.39 -16.45
CA GLU A 59 -7.21 -23.06 -16.24
C GLU A 59 -7.05 -24.42 -15.53
N ALA A 60 -6.04 -25.21 -15.91
CA ALA A 60 -5.75 -26.49 -15.26
C ALA A 60 -5.31 -26.32 -13.80
N MET A 61 -4.55 -25.27 -13.50
CA MET A 61 -4.12 -24.96 -12.14
C MET A 61 -5.28 -24.48 -11.25
N LEU A 62 -6.11 -23.56 -11.77
CA LEU A 62 -7.33 -23.11 -11.12
C LEU A 62 -8.24 -24.28 -10.74
N LYS A 63 -8.47 -25.20 -11.68
CA LYS A 63 -9.27 -26.41 -11.44
C LYS A 63 -8.70 -27.33 -10.34
N ARG A 64 -7.39 -27.30 -10.09
CA ARG A 64 -6.74 -28.07 -9.02
C ARG A 64 -6.82 -27.39 -7.64
N MET A 65 -6.97 -26.07 -7.61
CA MET A 65 -6.95 -25.28 -6.38
C MET A 65 -8.33 -24.94 -5.86
N LEU A 66 -9.35 -24.97 -6.71
CA LEU A 66 -10.74 -24.87 -6.28
C LEU A 66 -11.09 -26.07 -5.37
N LYS A 67 -11.69 -25.78 -4.21
CA LYS A 67 -12.31 -26.83 -3.38
C LYS A 67 -13.35 -27.58 -4.24
N PRO A 68 -13.58 -28.89 -4.02
CA PRO A 68 -14.44 -29.73 -4.87
C PRO A 68 -15.86 -29.21 -5.12
N ALA A 69 -16.36 -28.29 -4.27
CA ALA A 69 -17.69 -27.70 -4.35
C ALA A 69 -17.78 -26.38 -5.17
N LEU A 70 -16.65 -25.76 -5.53
CA LEU A 70 -16.64 -24.47 -6.26
C LEU A 70 -16.44 -24.71 -7.76
N LYS A 71 -17.38 -24.22 -8.58
CA LYS A 71 -17.27 -24.24 -10.05
C LYS A 71 -16.47 -23.03 -10.52
N LEU A 72 -15.59 -23.21 -11.51
CA LEU A 72 -14.79 -22.13 -12.08
C LEU A 72 -15.65 -20.98 -12.62
N GLU A 73 -16.85 -21.28 -13.15
CA GLU A 73 -17.78 -20.25 -13.65
C GLU A 73 -18.52 -19.50 -12.53
N SER A 74 -18.52 -20.04 -11.30
CA SER A 74 -19.12 -19.40 -10.11
C SER A 74 -18.15 -18.51 -9.35
N VAL A 75 -16.89 -18.48 -9.78
CA VAL A 75 -15.87 -17.60 -9.24
C VAL A 75 -16.07 -16.21 -9.86
N PRO A 76 -16.39 -15.16 -9.07
CA PRO A 76 -16.40 -13.80 -9.58
C PRO A 76 -15.03 -13.47 -10.15
N TYR A 77 -15.01 -12.68 -11.23
CA TYR A 77 -13.77 -12.29 -11.88
C TYR A 77 -12.81 -11.70 -10.85
N PRO A 78 -11.60 -12.24 -10.69
CA PRO A 78 -10.64 -11.72 -9.73
C PRO A 78 -10.35 -10.26 -10.10
N GLN A 79 -10.59 -9.34 -9.16
CA GLN A 79 -10.02 -8.01 -9.32
C GLN A 79 -8.54 -8.09 -8.96
N PRO A 80 -7.63 -7.50 -9.75
CA PRO A 80 -6.24 -7.39 -9.36
C PRO A 80 -6.16 -6.57 -8.06
N ILE A 81 -5.90 -7.23 -6.92
CA ILE A 81 -5.43 -6.55 -5.73
C ILE A 81 -3.92 -6.66 -5.69
N ASN A 82 -3.28 -5.50 -5.62
CA ASN A 82 -1.88 -5.32 -5.25
C ASN A 82 -1.83 -4.37 -4.05
N CYS A 83 -0.63 -4.08 -3.55
CA CYS A 83 -0.44 -3.20 -2.40
C CYS A 83 -1.14 -1.84 -2.55
N VAL A 84 -1.16 -1.27 -3.75
CA VAL A 84 -1.78 0.03 -4.03
C VAL A 84 -3.31 -0.06 -3.97
N GLU A 85 -3.89 -1.08 -4.59
CA GLU A 85 -5.34 -1.28 -4.59
C GLU A 85 -5.87 -1.65 -3.21
N LEU A 86 -5.11 -2.41 -2.41
CA LEU A 86 -5.44 -2.65 -1.00
C LEU A 86 -5.48 -1.32 -0.22
N LEU A 87 -4.49 -0.45 -0.45
CA LEU A 87 -4.42 0.86 0.18
C LEU A 87 -5.61 1.75 -0.23
N PHE A 88 -6.00 1.74 -1.51
CA PHE A 88 -7.16 2.48 -2.02
C PHE A 88 -8.46 1.99 -1.38
N ALA A 89 -8.64 0.68 -1.32
CA ALA A 89 -9.84 0.06 -0.79
C ALA A 89 -9.99 0.32 0.73
N ALA A 90 -8.91 0.17 1.51
CA ALA A 90 -8.91 0.47 2.94
C ALA A 90 -9.24 1.95 3.20
N MET A 91 -8.63 2.86 2.44
CA MET A 91 -8.94 4.28 2.56
C MET A 91 -10.39 4.58 2.12
N THR A 92 -11.02 3.69 1.32
CA THR A 92 -12.37 3.90 0.80
C THR A 92 -13.37 3.68 1.90
N VAL A 93 -13.21 2.56 2.58
CA VAL A 93 -13.92 2.25 3.81
C VAL A 93 -13.74 3.36 4.84
N TYR A 94 -12.52 3.88 5.03
CA TYR A 94 -12.28 4.97 5.97
C TYR A 94 -13.11 6.22 5.67
N ARG A 95 -13.08 6.76 4.44
CA ARG A 95 -13.81 8.00 4.11
C ARG A 95 -15.31 7.80 4.02
N ASP A 96 -15.76 6.67 3.50
CA ASP A 96 -17.18 6.36 3.38
C ASP A 96 -17.83 6.23 4.77
N SER A 97 -17.11 5.65 5.74
CA SER A 97 -17.54 5.61 7.14
C SER A 97 -17.72 7.00 7.74
N GLN A 98 -16.90 7.97 7.30
CA GLN A 98 -17.01 9.39 7.69
C GLN A 98 -18.01 10.19 6.84
N LEU A 99 -18.67 9.55 5.87
CA LEU A 99 -19.55 10.21 4.88
C LEU A 99 -18.84 11.33 4.10
N LYS A 100 -17.53 11.17 3.85
CA LYS A 100 -16.72 12.16 3.11
C LYS A 100 -16.55 11.72 1.66
N PRO A 101 -16.96 12.53 0.67
CA PRO A 101 -16.77 12.18 -0.74
C PRO A 101 -15.28 12.13 -1.08
N TRP A 102 -14.88 11.16 -1.87
CA TRP A 102 -13.50 10.97 -2.33
C TRP A 102 -13.02 12.01 -3.35
N GLY A 103 -13.95 12.64 -4.08
CA GLY A 103 -13.61 13.43 -5.26
C GLY A 103 -12.77 12.64 -6.28
N GLY A 104 -11.85 13.32 -6.96
CA GLY A 104 -10.93 12.72 -7.94
C GLY A 104 -9.62 12.19 -7.34
N ILE A 105 -9.53 11.97 -6.03
CA ILE A 105 -8.26 11.67 -5.33
C ILE A 105 -7.70 10.31 -5.74
N ILE A 106 -8.51 9.24 -5.76
CA ILE A 106 -8.06 7.91 -6.24
C ILE A 106 -7.60 7.99 -7.70
N GLY A 107 -8.34 8.72 -8.54
CA GLY A 107 -7.96 8.95 -9.93
C GLY A 107 -6.60 9.64 -10.05
N LYS A 108 -6.37 10.70 -9.26
CA LYS A 108 -5.09 11.41 -9.20
C LYS A 108 -3.96 10.51 -8.69
N ALA A 109 -4.22 9.69 -7.67
CA ALA A 109 -3.24 8.75 -7.14
C ALA A 109 -2.89 7.67 -8.17
N ARG A 110 -3.87 7.08 -8.87
CA ARG A 110 -3.66 6.14 -9.97
C ARG A 110 -2.87 6.73 -11.13
N ASP A 111 -3.15 7.99 -11.45
CA ASP A 111 -2.48 8.69 -12.54
C ASP A 111 -1.00 9.00 -12.22
N ALA A 112 -0.60 9.03 -10.94
CA ALA A 112 0.76 9.28 -10.47
C ALA A 112 1.78 8.14 -10.71
N ARG A 113 1.47 7.20 -11.61
CA ARG A 113 2.44 6.21 -12.12
C ARG A 113 3.53 6.96 -12.89
N SER A 114 4.79 6.76 -12.53
CA SER A 114 5.93 7.40 -13.20
C SER A 114 7.18 6.54 -13.06
N SER A 115 8.07 6.58 -14.03
CA SER A 115 9.42 6.01 -13.92
C SER A 115 10.42 6.95 -13.22
N VAL A 116 10.07 8.23 -13.04
CA VAL A 116 10.93 9.26 -12.41
C VAL A 116 10.89 9.18 -10.88
N VAL A 117 9.75 8.74 -10.33
CA VAL A 117 9.54 8.46 -8.91
C VAL A 117 9.00 7.05 -8.88
N ARG A 118 9.73 6.12 -8.25
CA ARG A 118 9.52 4.66 -8.41
C ARG A 118 8.07 4.20 -8.17
N SER A 119 7.22 4.97 -7.49
CA SER A 119 5.79 5.14 -7.82
C SER A 119 5.17 6.17 -6.87
N GLY A 120 4.65 7.31 -7.34
CA GLY A 120 4.11 8.36 -6.45
C GLY A 120 2.70 8.08 -5.90
N ARG A 121 2.16 6.88 -6.10
CA ARG A 121 0.73 6.58 -5.87
C ARG A 121 0.36 6.65 -4.39
N GLY A 122 1.16 6.01 -3.52
CA GLY A 122 0.94 6.01 -2.08
C GLY A 122 1.14 7.38 -1.45
N THR A 123 2.13 8.15 -1.92
CA THR A 123 2.43 9.47 -1.38
C THR A 123 1.35 10.50 -1.70
N VAL A 124 0.71 10.43 -2.88
CA VAL A 124 -0.46 11.26 -3.20
C VAL A 124 -1.58 11.04 -2.19
N LEU A 125 -1.85 9.78 -1.82
CA LEU A 125 -2.91 9.51 -0.83
C LEU A 125 -2.53 9.96 0.57
N ILE A 126 -1.29 9.71 1.01
CA ILE A 126 -0.83 10.14 2.33
C ILE A 126 -0.92 11.67 2.46
N GLU A 127 -0.46 12.44 1.47
CA GLU A 127 -0.53 13.90 1.52
C GLU A 127 -1.97 14.42 1.48
N GLN A 128 -2.88 13.74 0.77
CA GLN A 128 -4.29 14.11 0.76
C GLN A 128 -4.98 13.78 2.09
N ALA A 129 -4.72 12.60 2.66
CA ALA A 129 -5.22 12.24 3.99
C ALA A 129 -4.69 13.20 5.07
N ARG A 130 -3.43 13.67 4.95
CA ARG A 130 -2.87 14.69 5.84
C ARG A 130 -3.64 16.01 5.74
N ARG A 131 -3.93 16.49 4.52
CA ARG A 131 -4.59 17.78 4.27
C ARG A 131 -6.07 17.78 4.61
N GLU A 132 -6.78 16.71 4.24
CA GLU A 132 -8.25 16.67 4.29
C GLU A 132 -8.77 15.94 5.55
N ASP A 133 -8.00 14.98 6.07
CA ASP A 133 -8.43 14.11 7.16
C ASP A 133 -7.56 14.26 8.41
N GLY A 134 -6.56 15.14 8.39
CA GLY A 134 -5.73 15.48 9.56
C GLY A 134 -4.74 14.39 9.96
N PHE A 135 -4.40 13.48 9.04
CA PHE A 135 -3.40 12.44 9.30
C PHE A 135 -2.07 13.08 9.70
N THR A 136 -1.35 12.47 10.64
CA THR A 136 0.02 12.88 10.98
C THR A 136 1.02 12.07 10.16
N THR A 137 1.91 12.73 9.44
CA THR A 137 2.90 12.04 8.61
C THR A 137 4.22 11.80 9.34
N TRP A 138 4.75 10.61 9.13
CA TRP A 138 6.01 10.14 9.70
C TRP A 138 6.93 9.72 8.59
N TYR A 139 8.15 10.26 8.56
CA TYR A 139 9.23 9.66 7.79
C TYR A 139 9.96 8.64 8.65
N TYR A 140 10.06 7.40 8.18
CA TYR A 140 10.82 6.37 8.87
C TYR A 140 12.10 6.06 8.11
N SER A 141 13.18 5.81 8.87
CA SER A 141 14.48 5.41 8.34
C SER A 141 15.14 4.43 9.30
N ARG A 142 15.28 3.18 8.87
CA ARG A 142 15.80 2.10 9.69
C ARG A 142 17.25 2.35 10.13
N ASN A 143 18.07 2.83 9.20
CA ASN A 143 19.44 3.27 9.42
C ASN A 143 19.71 4.52 8.59
N VAL A 144 19.85 5.68 9.24
CA VAL A 144 20.04 6.96 8.54
C VAL A 144 21.36 7.04 7.78
N SER A 145 22.37 6.23 8.12
CA SER A 145 23.64 6.22 7.37
C SER A 145 23.52 5.53 6.02
N GLU A 146 22.48 4.73 5.82
CA GLU A 146 22.19 4.00 4.58
C GLU A 146 21.04 4.65 3.77
N ASP A 147 20.41 5.67 4.34
CA ASP A 147 19.27 6.36 3.75
C ASP A 147 19.72 7.67 3.10
N ALA A 148 19.88 7.64 1.78
CA ALA A 148 20.37 8.76 1.00
C ALA A 148 19.47 10.01 1.08
N ASP A 149 18.18 9.83 1.39
CA ASP A 149 17.21 10.92 1.41
C ASP A 149 17.06 11.57 2.79
N PHE A 150 17.50 10.88 3.85
CA PHE A 150 17.19 11.25 5.23
C PHE A 150 17.54 12.70 5.57
N GLU A 151 18.78 13.13 5.31
CA GLU A 151 19.23 14.48 5.70
C GLU A 151 18.47 15.59 4.94
N SER A 152 18.11 15.34 3.68
CA SER A 152 17.31 16.28 2.89
C SER A 152 15.89 16.37 3.44
N VAL A 153 15.25 15.23 3.69
CA VAL A 153 13.88 15.18 4.23
C VAL A 153 13.83 15.77 5.63
N TRP A 154 14.82 15.48 6.48
CA TRP A 154 14.95 16.02 7.84
C TRP A 154 15.01 17.54 7.85
N LYS A 155 15.85 18.11 6.98
CA LYS A 155 16.05 19.56 6.86
C LYS A 155 14.82 20.27 6.30
N HIS A 156 14.21 19.72 5.25
CA HIS A 156 13.14 20.41 4.51
C HIS A 156 11.73 20.03 4.97
N ARG A 157 11.59 18.96 5.78
CA ARG A 157 10.30 18.42 6.23
C ARG A 157 9.36 18.10 5.07
N TYR A 158 9.93 17.70 3.93
CA TYR A 158 9.22 17.43 2.70
C TYR A 158 10.00 16.41 1.86
N GLY A 159 9.31 15.49 1.21
CA GLY A 159 9.94 14.53 0.29
C GLY A 159 8.95 13.93 -0.72
N PRO A 160 9.41 13.19 -1.74
CA PRO A 160 10.81 12.86 -2.01
C PRO A 160 11.68 14.08 -2.29
N PRO A 161 12.98 14.07 -1.97
CA PRO A 161 13.86 15.21 -2.20
C PRO A 161 14.11 15.50 -3.69
N HIS A 162 13.84 14.51 -4.56
CA HIS A 162 13.93 14.63 -6.01
C HIS A 162 12.61 14.25 -6.65
N GLY A 163 12.13 15.04 -7.62
CA GLY A 163 10.99 14.64 -8.47
C GLY A 163 9.61 14.71 -7.79
N THR A 164 9.32 15.73 -6.98
CA THR A 164 8.02 15.87 -6.30
C THR A 164 6.84 16.14 -7.23
N VAL A 165 7.10 16.43 -8.51
CA VAL A 165 6.07 16.60 -9.54
C VAL A 165 6.35 15.63 -10.67
N VAL A 166 5.38 14.76 -10.95
CA VAL A 166 5.43 13.78 -12.05
C VAL A 166 4.41 14.11 -13.10
N ARG A 167 4.65 13.66 -14.34
CA ARG A 167 3.62 13.67 -15.39
C ARG A 167 2.75 12.43 -15.21
N GLY A 168 1.45 12.63 -15.09
CA GLY A 168 0.46 11.58 -14.97
C GLY A 168 0.48 10.65 -16.20
N THR A 169 0.35 9.35 -15.95
CA THR A 169 0.42 8.33 -17.02
C THR A 169 -0.79 8.42 -17.96
N ASP A 170 -2.00 8.60 -17.42
CA ASP A 170 -3.24 8.62 -18.20
C ASP A 170 -3.62 10.04 -18.61
N SER A 171 -3.55 10.99 -17.68
CA SER A 171 -4.02 12.36 -17.94
C SER A 171 -2.97 13.25 -18.60
N HIS A 172 -1.70 12.86 -18.54
CA HIS A 172 -0.53 13.65 -18.93
C HIS A 172 -0.39 15.01 -18.20
N LYS A 173 -1.19 15.25 -17.15
CA LYS A 173 -1.12 16.44 -16.31
C LYS A 173 -0.04 16.29 -15.25
N LEU A 174 0.41 17.42 -14.70
CA LEU A 174 1.37 17.39 -13.59
C LEU A 174 0.66 16.97 -12.30
N VAL A 175 1.23 15.99 -11.61
CA VAL A 175 0.76 15.46 -10.33
C VAL A 175 1.86 15.68 -9.30
N ASN A 176 1.53 16.40 -8.21
CA ASN A 176 2.43 16.55 -7.08
C ASN A 176 2.32 15.29 -6.19
N VAL A 177 3.45 14.60 -6.01
CA VAL A 177 3.64 13.37 -5.24
C VAL A 177 4.41 13.63 -3.94
N GLY A 178 4.73 14.90 -3.66
CA GLY A 178 5.44 15.29 -2.45
C GLY A 178 4.53 15.28 -1.21
N VAL A 179 5.14 14.96 -0.08
CA VAL A 179 4.50 14.78 1.22
C VAL A 179 5.22 15.63 2.25
N HIS A 180 4.46 16.41 3.01
CA HIS A 180 5.02 17.08 4.20
C HIS A 180 5.22 16.08 5.32
N ILE A 181 6.28 16.24 6.11
CA ILE A 181 6.67 15.32 7.17
C ILE A 181 6.56 16.01 8.54
N ASP A 182 5.62 15.55 9.36
CA ASP A 182 5.41 16.08 10.71
C ASP A 182 6.42 15.49 11.72
N LYS A 183 6.62 14.17 11.65
CA LYS A 183 7.41 13.39 12.62
C LYS A 183 8.42 12.48 11.94
N PHE A 184 9.40 12.00 12.71
CA PHE A 184 10.45 11.12 12.21
C PHE A 184 10.65 9.95 13.16
N ALA A 185 10.86 8.76 12.59
CA ALA A 185 11.33 7.58 13.31
C ALA A 185 12.63 7.07 12.68
N ALA A 186 13.74 7.15 13.40
CA ALA A 186 15.05 6.90 12.80
C ALA A 186 15.99 6.05 13.67
N ASN A 187 16.88 5.30 13.03
CA ASN A 187 17.90 4.46 13.67
C ASN A 187 17.31 3.44 14.67
N PHE A 188 16.38 2.62 14.17
CA PHE A 188 15.75 1.55 14.95
C PHE A 188 16.23 0.15 14.53
N ALA A 189 17.28 0.04 13.69
CA ALA A 189 17.96 -1.23 13.46
C ALA A 189 18.68 -1.72 14.74
N PRO A 190 18.80 -3.04 14.95
CA PRO A 190 19.55 -3.58 16.09
C PRO A 190 20.97 -3.01 16.17
N GLY A 191 21.39 -2.58 17.36
CA GLY A 191 22.71 -2.00 17.60
C GLY A 191 22.85 -0.52 17.25
N LEU A 192 21.80 0.13 16.73
CA LEU A 192 21.78 1.58 16.53
C LEU A 192 21.13 2.31 17.71
N HIS A 193 21.59 3.52 17.95
CA HIS A 193 20.96 4.44 18.88
C HIS A 193 19.94 5.32 18.13
N PRO A 194 18.73 5.51 18.67
CA PRO A 194 17.75 6.41 18.08
C PRO A 194 18.35 7.79 17.80
N LYS A 195 18.09 8.35 16.61
CA LYS A 195 18.64 9.66 16.25
C LYS A 195 18.02 10.74 17.15
N PRO A 196 18.81 11.65 17.75
CA PRO A 196 18.26 12.75 18.53
C PRO A 196 17.22 13.56 17.76
N GLY A 197 16.11 13.90 18.42
CA GLY A 197 14.98 14.61 17.81
C GLY A 197 14.03 13.72 17.00
N THR A 198 14.29 12.42 16.90
CA THR A 198 13.36 11.44 16.32
C THR A 198 12.65 10.66 17.42
N SER A 199 11.45 10.17 17.10
CA SER A 199 10.72 9.25 17.97
C SER A 199 11.15 7.82 17.67
N GLY A 200 11.09 6.94 18.67
CA GLY A 200 11.25 5.51 18.42
C GLY A 200 10.11 4.97 17.55
N ILE A 201 10.35 3.88 16.84
CA ILE A 201 9.30 3.21 16.06
C ILE A 201 8.14 2.71 16.95
N SER A 202 8.40 2.52 18.25
CA SER A 202 7.40 2.16 19.24
C SER A 202 6.24 3.16 19.34
N ALA A 203 6.44 4.42 18.97
CA ALA A 203 5.38 5.42 18.91
C ALA A 203 4.31 5.11 17.85
N LEU A 204 4.61 4.23 16.90
CA LEU A 204 3.63 3.74 15.94
C LEU A 204 2.89 2.48 16.44
N ASN A 205 3.35 1.81 17.51
CA ASN A 205 2.74 0.56 17.97
C ASN A 205 1.31 0.73 18.51
N THR A 206 0.88 1.95 18.79
CA THR A 206 -0.46 2.30 19.26
C THR A 206 -1.36 2.85 18.16
N VAL A 207 -0.82 3.09 16.96
CA VAL A 207 -1.59 3.69 15.85
C VAL A 207 -2.57 2.64 15.32
N PRO A 208 -3.90 2.88 15.41
CA PRO A 208 -4.89 1.89 15.03
C PRO A 208 -4.99 1.71 13.51
N PHE A 209 -4.71 2.76 12.75
CA PHE A 209 -4.74 2.73 11.29
C PHE A 209 -3.80 3.78 10.70
N ALA A 210 -3.01 3.35 9.73
CA ALA A 210 -2.14 4.21 8.95
C ALA A 210 -1.94 3.68 7.53
N LEU A 211 -1.67 4.62 6.62
CA LEU A 211 -1.28 4.35 5.25
C LEU A 211 0.25 4.41 5.15
N GLY A 212 0.86 3.51 4.40
CA GLY A 212 2.31 3.44 4.23
C GLY A 212 2.74 3.48 2.78
N ALA A 213 3.87 4.15 2.53
CA ALA A 213 4.55 4.21 1.25
C ALA A 213 6.06 4.05 1.47
N ALA A 214 6.60 2.87 1.15
CA ALA A 214 8.03 2.58 1.16
C ALA A 214 8.68 3.04 -0.15
N ASP A 215 9.93 3.52 -0.09
CA ASP A 215 10.67 4.06 -1.25
C ASP A 215 9.79 5.02 -2.07
N TRP A 216 9.18 5.98 -1.35
CA TRP A 216 8.27 7.01 -1.89
C TRP A 216 7.06 6.49 -2.67
N GLY A 217 6.63 5.26 -2.40
CA GLY A 217 5.42 4.65 -2.95
C GLY A 217 5.70 3.60 -4.03
N TYR A 218 6.95 3.17 -4.20
CA TYR A 218 7.26 1.93 -4.94
C TYR A 218 6.51 0.74 -4.33
N HIS A 219 6.50 0.66 -3.01
CA HIS A 219 5.65 -0.29 -2.27
C HIS A 219 4.73 0.46 -1.32
N THR A 220 3.52 -0.06 -1.15
CA THR A 220 2.51 0.56 -0.29
C THR A 220 1.99 -0.47 0.71
N PHE A 221 1.47 0.00 1.83
CA PHE A 221 1.02 -0.90 2.89
C PHE A 221 0.00 -0.23 3.79
N ILE A 222 -0.75 -1.06 4.51
CA ILE A 222 -1.54 -0.61 5.65
C ILE A 222 -0.75 -0.94 6.92
N PHE A 223 -0.76 -0.03 7.87
CA PHE A 223 -0.10 -0.22 9.15
C PHE A 223 -1.14 -0.12 10.27
N SER A 224 -1.06 -1.03 11.23
CA SER A 224 -1.89 -1.00 12.43
C SER A 224 -1.17 -1.68 13.59
N CYS A 225 -1.12 -0.99 14.72
CA CYS A 225 -0.62 -1.51 16.00
C CYS A 225 0.75 -2.22 15.89
N GLY A 226 1.70 -1.64 15.16
CA GLY A 226 3.05 -2.22 14.95
C GLY A 226 3.14 -3.30 13.87
N SER A 227 2.00 -3.68 13.28
CA SER A 227 1.91 -4.64 12.17
C SER A 227 1.78 -3.93 10.83
N VAL A 228 2.41 -4.51 9.80
CA VAL A 228 2.28 -4.13 8.41
C VAL A 228 1.44 -5.18 7.70
N TYR A 229 0.45 -4.70 6.97
CA TYR A 229 -0.43 -5.48 6.11
C TYR A 229 -0.12 -5.09 4.67
N GLU A 230 0.34 -6.05 3.89
CA GLU A 230 0.75 -5.84 2.51
C GLU A 230 0.07 -6.84 1.57
N ALA A 231 -0.17 -6.38 0.35
CA ALA A 231 -0.58 -7.22 -0.76
C ALA A 231 0.54 -7.25 -1.79
N HIS A 232 1.15 -8.41 -1.96
CA HIS A 232 2.16 -8.69 -2.97
C HIS A 232 1.50 -9.09 -4.28
N TRP A 233 2.25 -8.90 -5.35
CA TRP A 233 1.96 -9.56 -6.60
C TRP A 233 2.30 -11.04 -6.45
N ALA A 234 1.35 -11.94 -6.71
CA ALA A 234 1.69 -13.35 -6.84
C ALA A 234 2.40 -13.56 -8.19
N ASP A 235 3.72 -13.73 -8.15
CA ASP A 235 4.49 -14.24 -9.29
C ASP A 235 4.14 -15.71 -9.57
N LYS A 236 3.66 -16.42 -8.54
CA LYS A 236 3.26 -17.81 -8.63
C LYS A 236 1.94 -18.08 -7.91
N PRO A 237 1.11 -18.98 -8.45
CA PRO A 237 -0.21 -19.33 -7.90
C PRO A 237 -0.19 -20.01 -6.53
N ASN A 238 0.98 -20.34 -5.98
CA ASN A 238 1.14 -20.86 -4.61
C ASN A 238 1.82 -19.87 -3.65
N GLN A 239 2.02 -18.61 -4.06
CA GLN A 239 2.55 -17.57 -3.19
C GLN A 239 1.43 -16.93 -2.38
N LYS A 240 1.76 -16.49 -1.16
CA LYS A 240 0.87 -15.67 -0.35
C LYS A 240 0.79 -14.30 -1.01
N VAL A 241 -0.43 -13.92 -1.43
CA VAL A 241 -0.73 -12.60 -1.97
C VAL A 241 -0.80 -11.58 -0.84
N PHE A 242 -1.25 -11.98 0.34
CA PHE A 242 -1.36 -11.10 1.49
C PHE A 242 -0.46 -11.55 2.62
N GLU A 243 0.21 -10.58 3.24
CA GLU A 243 1.07 -10.83 4.39
C GLU A 243 0.77 -9.83 5.51
N LYS A 244 0.80 -10.34 6.73
CA LYS A 244 0.83 -9.57 7.96
C LYS A 244 2.17 -9.83 8.62
N THR A 245 3.02 -8.82 8.70
CA THR A 245 4.35 -8.89 9.30
C THR A 245 4.52 -7.83 10.38
N SER A 246 5.50 -7.99 11.26
CA SER A 246 5.87 -6.88 12.15
C SER A 246 6.59 -5.80 11.34
N PHE A 247 6.46 -4.53 11.73
CA PHE A 247 7.21 -3.46 11.07
C PHE A 247 8.73 -3.66 11.13
N ALA A 248 9.24 -4.27 12.20
CA ALA A 248 10.66 -4.62 12.34
C ALA A 248 11.12 -5.63 11.27
N GLU A 249 10.26 -6.56 10.86
CA GLU A 249 10.53 -7.50 9.78
C GLU A 249 10.43 -6.80 8.42
N PHE A 250 9.31 -6.10 8.17
CA PHE A 250 9.05 -5.35 6.94
C PHE A 250 10.19 -4.39 6.58
N SER A 251 10.68 -3.65 7.58
CA SER A 251 11.74 -2.66 7.40
C SER A 251 13.11 -3.24 7.06
N LYS A 252 13.27 -4.58 7.07
CA LYS A 252 14.48 -5.23 6.54
C LYS A 252 14.63 -5.09 5.03
N SER A 253 13.51 -5.17 4.31
CA SER A 253 13.47 -5.01 2.85
C SER A 253 13.17 -3.57 2.45
N TRP A 254 12.38 -2.88 3.28
CA TRP A 254 11.92 -1.51 3.04
C TRP A 254 12.46 -0.56 4.11
N THR A 255 13.72 -0.14 3.94
CA THR A 255 14.47 0.55 5.00
C THR A 255 14.00 1.96 5.30
N SER A 256 13.35 2.65 4.34
CA SER A 256 12.79 3.98 4.53
C SER A 256 11.48 4.21 3.78
N GLY A 257 10.74 5.24 4.20
CA GLY A 257 9.46 5.59 3.61
C GLY A 257 8.64 6.55 4.45
N VAL A 258 7.37 6.69 4.11
CA VAL A 258 6.41 7.58 4.78
C VAL A 258 5.22 6.79 5.29
N ILE A 259 4.76 7.13 6.49
CA ILE A 259 3.52 6.63 7.09
C ILE A 259 2.61 7.82 7.38
N GLY A 260 1.37 7.79 6.92
CA GLY A 260 0.31 8.70 7.35
C GLY A 260 -0.56 8.01 8.40
N ALA A 261 -0.47 8.44 9.65
CA ALA A 261 -1.25 7.90 10.76
C ALA A 261 -2.57 8.65 10.95
N ALA A 262 -3.68 7.94 11.03
CA ALA A 262 -5.00 8.54 11.23
C ALA A 262 -5.08 9.28 12.58
N PRO A 263 -5.87 10.35 12.68
CA PRO A 263 -6.08 11.05 13.95
C PRO A 263 -6.63 10.10 15.02
N GLY A 264 -6.14 10.25 16.26
CA GLY A 264 -6.61 9.48 17.42
C GLY A 264 -5.80 9.78 18.67
N GLN A 265 -6.22 9.24 19.81
CA GLN A 265 -5.44 9.29 21.04
C GLN A 265 -4.53 8.07 21.11
N TRP A 266 -3.32 8.19 20.57
CA TRP A 266 -2.31 7.13 20.51
C TRP A 266 -0.89 7.66 20.67
#